data_AF-A0A382BKY1-F1
#
_entry.id   AF-A0A382BKY1-F1
#
_cell.length_a   1.000
_cell.length_b   1.000
_cell.length_c   1.000
_cell.angle_alpha   90.00
_cell.angle_beta   90.00
_cell.angle_gamma   90.00
#
_symmetry.space_group_name_H-M   'P 1'
#
loop_
_entity.id
_entity.type
_entity.pdbx_description
1 polymer ?
#
loop_
_entity_poly.entity_id
_entity_poly.type
_entity_poly.pdbx_seq_one_letter_code
_entity_poly.pdbx_strand_id
1 'polypeptide(L)'
;MQDRSSVAASLHGCPTISNRLNCDTEETNPADITPEISEIAMPAMNRRPLIGVTACRRQLDPHPFNIVGQKYIDGVVDGAGALPLVIPPLAERLDTETLLNALDGILLTGSPSNIEPHRYGGARKDSVPPHDPLRDATTLDLLRNAVDRGVPLLAICRGCQEVNVAYGGTLHPQLQHVEGLIEHKEDNSLPLDEQYAPSHDIELVPNGLLAGLIDIPVIKVNSL
;
A
#
# COMPACT_ATOMS: atom_id res chain seq x y z
N MET A 1 -8.45 -16.25 44.28
CA MET A 1 -7.73 -17.39 43.65
C MET A 1 -7.82 -17.18 42.14
N GLN A 2 -7.07 -16.24 41.56
CA GLN A 2 -5.66 -16.35 41.13
C GLN A 2 -5.40 -17.63 40.32
N ASP A 3 -5.26 -17.49 39.00
CA ASP A 3 -3.99 -17.87 38.38
C ASP A 3 -3.71 -17.02 37.12
N ARG A 4 -2.62 -16.28 37.16
CA ARG A 4 -2.01 -15.53 36.06
C ARG A 4 -0.60 -16.08 35.94
N SER A 5 -0.36 -16.94 34.96
CA SER A 5 0.99 -17.43 34.66
C SER A 5 1.73 -16.40 33.79
N SER A 6 2.43 -15.49 34.45
CA SER A 6 3.48 -14.67 33.85
C SER A 6 4.78 -15.47 33.82
N VAL A 7 5.30 -15.77 32.63
CA VAL A 7 6.64 -16.35 32.46
C VAL A 7 7.65 -15.19 32.46
N ALA A 8 8.49 -15.15 33.49
CA ALA A 8 9.64 -14.25 33.57
C ALA A 8 10.88 -14.93 32.95
N ALA A 9 11.51 -14.27 31.98
CA ALA A 9 12.78 -14.70 31.41
C ALA A 9 13.95 -14.11 32.22
N SER A 10 14.83 -15.00 32.69
CA SER A 10 16.04 -14.69 33.47
C SER A 10 17.19 -14.25 32.55
N LEU A 11 17.78 -13.08 32.85
CA LEU A 11 18.99 -12.57 32.20
C LEU A 11 20.22 -13.18 32.89
N HIS A 12 21.02 -13.94 32.14
CA HIS A 12 22.31 -14.45 32.59
C HIS A 12 23.47 -13.80 31.82
N GLY A 13 24.39 -13.19 32.58
CA GLY A 13 25.83 -13.37 32.40
C GLY A 13 26.53 -12.60 31.28
N CYS A 14 27.05 -11.42 31.60
CA CYS A 14 28.11 -10.75 30.84
C CYS A 14 29.49 -11.13 31.42
N PRO A 15 30.43 -11.69 30.63
CA PRO A 15 31.82 -11.78 31.04
C PRO A 15 32.65 -10.66 30.41
N THR A 16 33.26 -9.85 31.27
CA THR A 16 34.29 -8.85 30.95
C THR A 16 35.55 -9.50 30.40
N ILE A 17 36.04 -9.05 29.25
CA ILE A 17 37.40 -9.33 28.76
C ILE A 17 38.18 -8.01 28.73
N SER A 18 39.12 -7.89 29.66
CA SER A 18 40.15 -6.86 29.72
C SER A 18 41.27 -7.24 28.74
N ASN A 19 41.47 -6.46 27.68
CA ASN A 19 42.67 -6.55 26.86
C ASN A 19 43.51 -5.28 27.03
N ARG A 20 44.67 -5.43 27.67
CA ARG A 20 45.77 -4.47 27.63
C ARG A 20 46.46 -4.62 26.27
N LEU A 21 46.52 -3.55 25.49
CA LEU A 21 47.42 -3.41 24.36
C LEU A 21 48.29 -2.18 24.63
N ASN A 22 49.58 -2.43 24.87
CA ASN A 22 50.62 -1.42 24.76
C ASN A 22 50.69 -1.00 23.28
N CYS A 23 50.61 0.29 23.03
CA CYS A 23 50.80 0.88 21.71
C CYS A 23 52.06 1.75 21.81
N ASP A 24 53.16 1.23 21.27
CA ASP A 24 54.35 2.01 20.96
C ASP A 24 54.32 2.34 19.45
N THR A 25 54.69 3.59 19.16
CA THR A 25 55.12 4.17 17.87
C THR A 25 54.10 4.30 16.74
N GLU A 26 53.61 5.51 16.46
CA GLU A 26 54.21 6.48 15.51
C GLU A 26 53.30 7.71 15.39
N GLU A 27 53.88 8.89 15.58
CA GLU A 27 53.22 10.19 15.57
C GLU A 27 52.88 10.58 14.12
N THR A 28 51.64 10.33 13.69
CA THR A 28 51.14 10.76 12.38
C THR A 28 50.69 12.22 12.45
N ASN A 29 51.24 13.05 11.57
CA ASN A 29 50.95 14.47 11.45
C ASN A 29 49.46 14.72 11.15
N PRO A 30 48.72 15.52 11.95
CA PRO A 30 47.27 15.70 11.83
C PRO A 30 46.80 16.49 10.58
N ALA A 31 47.70 16.82 9.65
CA ALA A 31 47.41 17.61 8.45
C ALA A 31 47.24 16.79 7.15
N ASP A 32 47.42 15.46 7.18
CA ASP A 32 47.51 14.64 5.95
C ASP A 32 46.38 13.60 5.79
N ILE A 33 45.28 13.74 6.53
CA ILE A 33 44.11 12.85 6.41
C ILE A 33 42.89 13.67 5.98
N THR A 34 42.87 14.07 4.72
CA THR A 34 41.60 14.35 4.03
C THR A 34 41.18 13.07 3.32
N PRO A 35 40.12 12.36 3.77
CA PRO A 35 39.53 11.35 2.92
C PRO A 35 38.81 12.11 1.81
N GLU A 36 39.32 12.01 0.58
CA GLU A 36 38.48 12.16 -0.60
C GLU A 36 37.39 11.11 -0.48
N ILE A 37 36.22 11.53 0.05
CA ILE A 37 34.99 10.75 -0.09
C ILE A 37 34.58 10.93 -1.55
N SER A 38 35.30 10.21 -2.42
CA SER A 38 34.75 9.81 -3.70
C SER A 38 33.40 9.16 -3.41
N GLU A 39 32.40 9.58 -4.16
CA GLU A 39 31.04 9.10 -4.15
C GLU A 39 31.08 7.58 -4.43
N ILE A 40 31.21 6.78 -3.37
CA ILE A 40 30.98 5.34 -3.43
C ILE A 40 29.50 5.23 -3.71
N ALA A 41 29.14 5.16 -5.00
CA ALA A 41 27.86 4.67 -5.43
C ALA A 41 27.65 3.34 -4.70
N MET A 42 26.78 3.36 -3.69
CA MET A 42 26.38 2.17 -2.98
C MET A 42 25.91 1.19 -4.07
N PRO A 43 26.53 0.01 -4.20
CA PRO A 43 26.09 -0.95 -5.20
C PRO A 43 24.59 -1.17 -4.97
N ALA A 44 23.79 -1.04 -6.03
CA ALA A 44 22.34 -1.20 -5.96
C ALA A 44 22.04 -2.44 -5.12
N MET A 45 21.60 -2.22 -3.89
CA MET A 45 21.43 -3.34 -2.97
C MET A 45 20.41 -4.26 -3.61
N ASN A 46 20.78 -5.52 -3.76
CA ASN A 46 19.94 -6.61 -4.26
C ASN A 46 18.82 -6.92 -3.23
N ARG A 47 18.08 -5.89 -2.81
CA ARG A 47 16.93 -5.97 -1.93
C ARG A 47 15.69 -6.07 -2.81
N ARG A 48 14.73 -6.89 -2.40
CA ARG A 48 13.41 -6.90 -3.02
C ARG A 48 12.80 -5.49 -2.93
N PRO A 49 12.13 -4.99 -3.98
CA PRO A 49 11.39 -3.72 -3.89
C PRO A 49 10.43 -3.75 -2.71
N LEU A 50 10.41 -2.69 -1.91
CA LEU A 50 9.49 -2.54 -0.78
C LEU A 50 8.22 -1.82 -1.25
N ILE A 51 7.11 -2.54 -1.29
CA ILE A 51 5.83 -2.04 -1.81
C ILE A 51 4.89 -1.77 -0.64
N GLY A 52 4.47 -0.51 -0.50
CA GLY A 52 3.45 -0.12 0.47
C GLY A 52 2.07 -0.61 0.04
N VAL A 53 1.38 -1.38 0.87
CA VAL A 53 0.05 -1.94 0.57
C VAL A 53 -0.99 -1.35 1.50
N THR A 54 -1.96 -0.61 0.99
CA THR A 54 -2.94 0.10 1.83
C THR A 54 -3.92 -0.85 2.51
N ALA A 55 -4.05 -0.73 3.83
CA ALA A 55 -5.03 -1.45 4.62
C ALA A 55 -6.38 -0.73 4.70
N CYS A 56 -7.42 -1.50 4.99
CA CYS A 56 -8.71 -1.00 5.44
C CYS A 56 -8.81 -1.10 6.95
N ARG A 57 -9.59 -0.24 7.58
CA ARG A 57 -10.00 -0.42 8.98
C ARG A 57 -11.30 -1.20 9.02
N ARG A 58 -11.30 -2.34 9.73
CA ARG A 58 -12.51 -3.15 9.94
C ARG A 58 -12.69 -3.50 11.40
N GLN A 59 -13.95 -3.57 11.79
CA GLN A 59 -14.35 -4.08 13.09
C GLN A 59 -14.36 -5.61 13.03
N LEU A 60 -13.55 -6.26 13.86
CA LEU A 60 -13.63 -7.70 14.14
C LEU A 60 -13.86 -7.84 15.64
N ASP A 61 -15.08 -8.19 16.02
CA ASP A 61 -15.53 -7.94 17.39
C ASP A 61 -14.64 -8.61 18.46
N PRO A 62 -14.28 -7.88 19.54
CA PRO A 62 -14.77 -6.54 19.90
C PRO A 62 -13.88 -5.36 19.44
N HIS A 63 -12.87 -5.58 18.60
CA HIS A 63 -11.80 -4.61 18.35
C HIS A 63 -11.68 -4.19 16.88
N PRO A 64 -11.18 -2.97 16.61
CA PRO A 64 -10.81 -2.56 15.26
C PRO A 64 -9.47 -3.17 14.85
N PHE A 65 -9.37 -3.61 13.60
CA PHE A 65 -8.18 -4.13 12.97
C PHE A 65 -7.90 -3.41 11.66
N ASN A 66 -6.61 -3.36 11.29
CA ASN A 66 -6.18 -2.94 9.97
C ASN A 66 -5.95 -4.19 9.14
N ILE A 67 -6.71 -4.35 8.05
CA ILE A 67 -6.72 -5.57 7.26
C ILE A 67 -6.35 -5.31 5.80
N VAL A 68 -5.67 -6.29 5.21
CA VAL A 68 -5.38 -6.36 3.78
C VAL A 68 -5.85 -7.73 3.28
N GLY A 69 -6.52 -7.77 2.13
CA GLY A 69 -6.88 -9.04 1.52
C GLY A 69 -5.63 -9.80 1.06
N GLN A 70 -5.55 -11.09 1.37
CA GLN A 70 -4.37 -11.92 1.09
C GLN A 70 -3.94 -11.87 -0.39
N LYS A 71 -4.90 -11.86 -1.33
CA LYS A 71 -4.65 -11.73 -2.78
C LYS A 71 -3.77 -10.53 -3.18
N TYR A 72 -3.83 -9.41 -2.44
CA TYR A 72 -2.96 -8.26 -2.72
C TYR A 72 -1.53 -8.50 -2.24
N ILE A 73 -1.39 -9.19 -1.09
CA ILE A 73 -0.09 -9.61 -0.56
C ILE A 73 0.55 -10.61 -1.52
N ASP A 74 -0.20 -11.64 -1.95
CA ASP A 74 0.26 -12.65 -2.90
C ASP A 74 0.65 -12.02 -4.25
N GLY A 75 -0.14 -11.05 -4.73
CA GLY A 75 0.22 -10.30 -5.95
C GLY A 75 1.56 -9.56 -5.85
N VAL A 76 1.87 -8.99 -4.69
CA VAL A 76 3.17 -8.33 -4.44
C VAL A 76 4.29 -9.36 -4.30
N VAL A 77 4.07 -10.42 -3.51
CA VAL A 77 5.10 -11.40 -3.16
C VAL A 77 5.42 -12.31 -4.34
N ASP A 78 4.40 -12.97 -4.88
CA ASP A 78 4.53 -14.02 -5.88
C ASP A 78 4.44 -13.46 -7.30
N GLY A 79 3.57 -12.46 -7.51
CA GLY A 79 3.39 -11.83 -8.82
C GLY A 79 4.53 -10.88 -9.19
N ALA A 80 4.96 -10.03 -8.26
CA ALA A 80 5.98 -9.00 -8.52
C ALA A 80 7.36 -9.32 -7.93
N GLY A 81 7.52 -10.41 -7.17
CA GLY A 81 8.80 -10.73 -6.53
C GLY A 81 9.23 -9.67 -5.50
N ALA A 82 8.28 -8.92 -4.91
CA ALA A 82 8.53 -7.77 -4.04
C ALA A 82 8.16 -8.02 -2.57
N LEU A 83 8.58 -7.15 -1.66
CA LEU A 83 8.29 -7.24 -0.23
C LEU A 83 7.13 -6.29 0.13
N PRO A 84 5.98 -6.79 0.62
CA PRO A 84 4.88 -5.91 1.02
C PRO A 84 5.09 -5.32 2.41
N LEU A 85 4.83 -4.01 2.54
CA LEU A 85 4.68 -3.31 3.81
C LEU A 85 3.24 -2.82 3.95
N VAL A 86 2.50 -3.32 4.94
CA VAL A 86 1.12 -2.89 5.16
C VAL A 86 1.10 -1.45 5.70
N ILE A 87 0.38 -0.56 5.02
CA ILE A 87 0.16 0.82 5.43
C ILE A 87 -1.19 0.90 6.16
N PRO A 88 -1.20 1.09 7.50
CA PRO A 88 -2.45 1.25 8.24
C PRO A 88 -3.13 2.60 7.93
N PRO A 89 -4.47 2.67 7.98
CA PRO A 89 -5.21 3.92 7.85
C PRO A 89 -5.05 4.78 9.11
N LEU A 90 -4.08 5.68 9.09
CA LEU A 90 -3.69 6.53 10.23
C LEU A 90 -4.16 7.98 10.13
N ALA A 91 -4.80 8.38 9.02
CA ALA A 91 -5.17 9.75 8.72
C ALA A 91 -3.99 10.72 8.93
N GLU A 92 -4.19 11.85 9.62
CA GLU A 92 -3.14 12.87 9.82
C GLU A 92 -1.96 12.36 10.67
N ARG A 93 -2.07 11.17 11.29
CA ARG A 93 -0.98 10.57 12.06
C ARG A 93 0.05 9.84 11.20
N LEU A 94 -0.20 9.68 9.89
CA LEU A 94 0.76 9.04 9.00
C LEU A 94 1.91 10.01 8.69
N ASP A 95 3.13 9.65 9.10
CA ASP A 95 4.34 10.30 8.63
C ASP A 95 4.62 9.88 7.18
N THR A 96 4.02 10.64 6.26
CA THR A 96 4.05 10.36 4.83
C THR A 96 5.44 10.58 4.25
N GLU A 97 6.21 11.53 4.77
CA GLU A 97 7.55 11.81 4.29
C GLU A 97 8.48 10.63 4.58
N THR A 98 8.52 10.19 5.84
CA THR A 98 9.34 9.04 6.24
C THR A 98 8.92 7.78 5.49
N LEU A 99 7.61 7.56 5.34
CA LEU A 99 7.10 6.40 4.61
C LEU A 99 7.55 6.41 3.14
N LEU A 100 7.31 7.50 2.41
CA LEU A 100 7.63 7.58 0.98
C LEU A 100 9.13 7.54 0.69
N ASN A 101 9.97 7.97 1.64
CA ASN A 101 11.43 7.84 1.51
C ASN A 101 11.92 6.38 1.59
N ALA A 102 11.11 5.47 2.17
CA ALA A 102 11.48 4.07 2.34
C ALA A 102 10.91 3.14 1.25
N LEU A 103 9.80 3.53 0.63
CA LEU A 103 9.05 2.72 -0.33
C LEU A 103 9.59 2.85 -1.76
N ASP A 104 9.62 1.74 -2.48
CA ASP A 104 9.95 1.70 -3.91
C ASP A 104 8.68 1.78 -4.79
N GLY A 105 7.49 1.67 -4.19
CA GLY A 105 6.20 1.81 -4.85
C GLY A 105 5.03 1.58 -3.89
N ILE A 106 3.81 1.87 -4.35
CA ILE A 106 2.58 1.71 -3.56
C ILE A 106 1.51 0.95 -4.35
N LEU A 107 0.87 0.01 -3.67
CA LEU A 107 -0.35 -0.68 -4.11
C LEU A 107 -1.56 -0.17 -3.32
N LEU A 108 -2.42 0.58 -4.00
CA LEU A 108 -3.74 0.98 -3.50
C LEU A 108 -4.73 -0.16 -3.73
N THR A 109 -5.14 -0.82 -2.65
CA THR A 109 -5.96 -2.03 -2.70
C THR A 109 -7.42 -1.73 -3.05
N GLY A 110 -8.16 -2.70 -3.60
CA GLY A 110 -9.62 -2.64 -3.57
C GLY A 110 -10.17 -2.88 -2.16
N SER A 111 -11.42 -2.49 -1.91
CA SER A 111 -12.13 -2.76 -0.66
C SER A 111 -13.63 -2.77 -0.90
N PRO A 112 -14.42 -3.54 -0.13
CA PRO A 112 -15.88 -3.43 -0.15
C PRO A 112 -16.42 -2.12 0.45
N SER A 113 -15.55 -1.27 1.04
CA SER A 113 -15.94 0.05 1.50
C SER A 113 -15.92 1.08 0.37
N ASN A 114 -16.82 2.05 0.41
CA ASN A 114 -16.86 3.15 -0.56
C ASN A 114 -16.14 4.40 -0.02
N ILE A 115 -15.70 5.28 -0.91
CA ILE A 115 -15.19 6.62 -0.55
C ILE A 115 -16.34 7.48 -0.05
N GLU A 116 -16.10 8.29 0.98
CA GLU A 116 -17.09 9.21 1.52
C GLU A 116 -17.60 10.23 0.46
N PRO A 117 -18.92 10.39 0.27
CA PRO A 117 -19.49 11.24 -0.79
C PRO A 117 -18.99 12.69 -0.81
N HIS A 118 -18.76 13.27 0.37
CA HIS A 118 -18.32 14.66 0.49
C HIS A 118 -16.93 14.89 -0.10
N ARG A 119 -16.11 13.83 -0.30
CA ARG A 119 -14.79 13.92 -0.92
C ARG A 119 -14.85 14.19 -2.42
N TYR A 120 -15.98 13.93 -3.06
CA TYR A 120 -16.17 14.06 -4.52
C TYR A 120 -17.45 14.82 -4.91
N GLY A 121 -17.99 15.64 -3.99
CA GLY A 121 -19.20 16.44 -4.22
C GLY A 121 -20.51 15.64 -4.27
N GLY A 122 -20.49 14.37 -3.84
CA GLY A 122 -21.67 13.52 -3.77
C GLY A 122 -22.56 13.80 -2.57
N ALA A 123 -23.86 13.59 -2.72
CA ALA A 123 -24.81 13.63 -1.61
C ALA A 123 -24.75 12.34 -0.77
N ARG A 124 -24.93 12.47 0.55
CA ARG A 124 -25.11 11.32 1.43
C ARG A 124 -26.44 10.65 1.08
N LYS A 125 -26.40 9.37 0.67
CA LYS A 125 -27.59 8.54 0.47
C LYS A 125 -27.61 7.45 1.53
N ASP A 126 -28.79 7.09 2.01
CA ASP A 126 -28.95 6.19 3.17
C ASP A 126 -28.61 4.72 2.90
N SER A 127 -28.29 4.35 1.65
CA SER A 127 -28.12 2.96 1.21
C SER A 127 -26.77 2.68 0.52
N VAL A 128 -25.69 3.29 0.99
CA VAL A 128 -24.34 3.08 0.42
C VAL A 128 -23.58 2.01 1.24
N PRO A 129 -22.77 1.14 0.60
CA PRO A 129 -21.78 0.29 1.26
C PRO A 129 -20.98 1.03 2.36
N PRO A 130 -20.42 0.33 3.35
CA PRO A 130 -19.74 0.96 4.47
C PRO A 130 -18.64 1.92 4.01
N HIS A 131 -18.44 3.02 4.70
CA HIS A 131 -17.33 3.93 4.44
C HIS A 131 -16.13 3.59 5.33
N ASP A 132 -14.94 4.01 4.91
CA ASP A 132 -13.73 3.95 5.73
C ASP A 132 -13.04 5.34 5.76
N PRO A 133 -13.52 6.26 6.61
CA PRO A 133 -13.05 7.65 6.63
C PRO A 133 -11.57 7.79 6.95
N LEU A 134 -11.02 6.89 7.78
CA LEU A 134 -9.59 6.92 8.10
C LEU A 134 -8.75 6.48 6.91
N ARG A 135 -9.21 5.46 6.16
CA ARG A 135 -8.57 5.10 4.90
C ARG A 135 -8.64 6.25 3.91
N ASP A 136 -9.80 6.87 3.72
CA ASP A 136 -9.96 8.00 2.80
C ASP A 136 -9.02 9.16 3.13
N ALA A 137 -8.94 9.55 4.41
CA ALA A 137 -8.00 10.59 4.85
C ALA A 137 -6.54 10.18 4.60
N THR A 138 -6.19 8.92 4.83
CA THR A 138 -4.81 8.43 4.64
C THR A 138 -4.43 8.36 3.16
N THR A 139 -5.27 7.73 2.33
CA THR A 139 -4.91 7.40 0.95
C THR A 139 -4.95 8.61 0.04
N LEU A 140 -5.89 9.55 0.22
CA LEU A 140 -5.96 10.75 -0.60
C LEU A 140 -4.72 11.65 -0.43
N ASP A 141 -4.22 11.79 0.80
CA ASP A 141 -3.02 12.60 1.06
C ASP A 141 -1.73 11.86 0.70
N LEU A 142 -1.64 10.56 1.03
CA LEU A 142 -0.51 9.71 0.62
C LEU A 142 -0.33 9.71 -0.90
N LEU A 143 -1.44 9.60 -1.65
CA LEU A 143 -1.43 9.53 -3.10
C LEU A 143 -0.90 10.79 -3.75
N ARG A 144 -1.33 11.98 -3.29
CA ARG A 144 -0.83 13.25 -3.83
C ARG A 144 0.67 13.39 -3.59
N ASN A 145 1.12 13.12 -2.37
CA ASN A 145 2.54 13.15 -2.02
C ASN A 145 3.38 12.12 -2.79
N ALA A 146 2.84 10.92 -3.03
CA ALA A 146 3.51 9.88 -3.80
C ALA A 146 3.71 10.32 -5.26
N VAL A 147 2.66 10.87 -5.89
CA VAL A 147 2.76 11.39 -7.27
C VAL A 147 3.71 12.58 -7.36
N ASP A 148 3.62 13.54 -6.43
CA ASP A 148 4.51 14.71 -6.41
C ASP A 148 5.99 14.31 -6.31
N ARG A 149 6.28 13.17 -5.67
CA ARG A 149 7.63 12.61 -5.53
C ARG A 149 8.02 11.62 -6.64
N GLY A 150 7.13 11.31 -7.56
CA GLY A 150 7.36 10.32 -8.60
C GLY A 150 7.44 8.87 -8.10
N VAL A 151 6.84 8.56 -6.94
CA VAL A 151 6.76 7.20 -6.41
C VAL A 151 5.73 6.40 -7.25
N PRO A 152 6.10 5.25 -7.83
CA PRO A 152 5.19 4.44 -8.63
C PRO A 152 3.97 3.96 -7.84
N LEU A 153 2.79 4.00 -8.48
CA LEU A 153 1.51 3.61 -7.90
C LEU A 153 0.82 2.59 -8.81
N LEU A 154 0.28 1.53 -8.22
CA LEU A 154 -0.71 0.65 -8.83
C LEU A 154 -1.99 0.72 -8.00
N ALA A 155 -3.13 0.94 -8.63
CA ALA A 155 -4.40 1.08 -7.97
C ALA A 155 -5.41 0.05 -8.49
N ILE A 156 -6.17 -0.56 -7.60
CA ILE A 156 -7.12 -1.64 -7.95
C ILE A 156 -8.50 -1.33 -7.38
N CYS A 157 -9.55 -1.40 -8.22
CA CYS A 157 -10.95 -1.21 -7.83
C CYS A 157 -11.15 0.13 -7.09
N ARG A 158 -11.41 0.10 -5.77
CA ARG A 158 -11.49 1.30 -4.92
C ARG A 158 -10.23 2.17 -5.03
N GLY A 159 -9.05 1.57 -5.18
CA GLY A 159 -7.80 2.30 -5.41
C GLY A 159 -7.90 3.26 -6.61
N CYS A 160 -8.48 2.80 -7.73
CA CYS A 160 -8.66 3.65 -8.92
C CYS A 160 -9.62 4.82 -8.63
N GLN A 161 -10.65 4.57 -7.82
CA GLN A 161 -11.59 5.60 -7.37
C GLN A 161 -10.88 6.63 -6.48
N GLU A 162 -9.98 6.17 -5.59
CA GLU A 162 -9.17 7.05 -4.72
C GLU A 162 -8.28 7.97 -5.57
N VAL A 163 -7.66 7.44 -6.63
CA VAL A 163 -6.89 8.24 -7.60
C VAL A 163 -7.76 9.33 -8.23
N ASN A 164 -8.91 8.94 -8.78
CA ASN A 164 -9.81 9.88 -9.43
C ASN A 164 -10.26 11.01 -8.49
N VAL A 165 -10.68 10.67 -7.27
CA VAL A 165 -11.15 11.64 -6.27
C VAL A 165 -10.01 12.54 -5.77
N ALA A 166 -8.80 12.00 -5.59
CA ALA A 166 -7.65 12.78 -5.15
C ALA A 166 -7.32 13.94 -6.10
N TYR A 167 -7.60 13.78 -7.40
CA TYR A 167 -7.40 14.75 -8.46
C TYR A 167 -8.68 15.47 -8.90
N GLY A 168 -9.72 15.48 -8.05
CA GLY A 168 -10.92 16.30 -8.24
C GLY A 168 -11.98 15.68 -9.15
N GLY A 169 -11.85 14.41 -9.50
CA GLY A 169 -12.89 13.65 -10.20
C GLY A 169 -14.09 13.32 -9.31
N THR A 170 -15.20 12.97 -9.96
CA THR A 170 -16.45 12.54 -9.31
C THR A 170 -16.69 11.04 -9.48
N LEU A 171 -17.58 10.46 -8.66
CA LEU A 171 -17.95 9.05 -8.75
C LEU A 171 -19.47 8.88 -8.89
N HIS A 172 -19.88 7.82 -9.60
CA HIS A 172 -21.24 7.32 -9.53
C HIS A 172 -21.37 6.41 -8.30
N PRO A 173 -22.16 6.77 -7.27
CA PRO A 173 -22.25 5.97 -6.05
C PRO A 173 -23.05 4.67 -6.23
N GLN A 174 -23.88 4.59 -7.26
CA GLN A 174 -24.75 3.47 -7.59
C GLN A 174 -24.82 3.36 -9.12
N LEU A 175 -23.87 2.63 -9.70
CA LEU A 175 -23.75 2.46 -11.16
C LEU A 175 -25.00 1.81 -11.76
N GLN A 176 -25.65 0.89 -11.04
CA GLN A 176 -26.86 0.20 -11.48
C GLN A 176 -28.08 1.11 -11.73
N HIS A 177 -28.03 2.37 -11.27
CA HIS A 177 -29.07 3.37 -11.51
C HIS A 177 -28.71 4.37 -12.61
N VAL A 178 -27.59 4.17 -13.31
CA VAL A 178 -27.15 5.04 -14.41
C VAL A 178 -27.53 4.38 -15.73
N GLU A 179 -28.40 5.04 -16.49
CA GLU A 179 -28.87 4.55 -17.78
C GLU A 179 -27.71 4.39 -18.78
N GLY A 180 -27.69 3.27 -19.50
CA GLY A 180 -26.68 2.95 -20.51
C GLY A 180 -25.39 2.34 -19.98
N LEU A 181 -25.23 2.18 -18.66
CA LEU A 181 -24.10 1.45 -18.07
C LEU A 181 -24.46 -0.01 -17.80
N ILE A 182 -23.46 -0.88 -17.88
CA ILE A 182 -23.59 -2.31 -17.55
C ILE A 182 -23.57 -2.53 -16.04
N GLU A 183 -24.08 -3.68 -15.59
CA GLU A 183 -23.95 -4.11 -14.21
C GLU A 183 -22.49 -4.50 -13.92
N HIS A 184 -21.91 -3.88 -12.90
CA HIS A 184 -20.53 -4.11 -12.48
C HIS A 184 -20.45 -4.86 -11.15
N LYS A 185 -21.58 -5.00 -10.44
CA LYS A 185 -21.65 -5.62 -9.13
C LYS A 185 -21.67 -7.14 -9.22
N GLU A 186 -20.95 -7.80 -8.31
CA GLU A 186 -20.97 -9.25 -8.19
C GLU A 186 -22.28 -9.82 -7.59
N ASP A 187 -22.62 -11.05 -7.98
CA ASP A 187 -23.61 -11.83 -7.25
C ASP A 187 -22.96 -12.49 -6.02
N ASN A 188 -23.21 -11.88 -4.86
CA ASN A 188 -22.67 -12.32 -3.57
C ASN A 188 -23.21 -13.71 -3.13
N SER A 189 -24.19 -14.29 -3.83
CA SER A 189 -24.68 -15.64 -3.58
C SER A 189 -23.86 -16.73 -4.28
N LEU A 190 -23.05 -16.36 -5.28
CA LEU A 190 -22.21 -17.29 -6.03
C LEU A 190 -20.91 -17.62 -5.28
N PRO A 191 -20.26 -18.76 -5.60
CA PRO A 191 -18.90 -19.05 -5.18
C PRO A 191 -17.89 -17.96 -5.59
N LEU A 192 -16.80 -17.81 -4.82
CA LEU A 192 -15.79 -16.76 -5.08
C LEU A 192 -15.13 -16.90 -6.45
N ASP A 193 -14.86 -18.10 -6.92
CA ASP A 193 -14.30 -18.31 -8.26
C ASP A 193 -15.23 -17.81 -9.37
N GLU A 194 -16.55 -17.94 -9.18
CA GLU A 194 -17.55 -17.38 -10.10
C GLU A 194 -17.67 -15.86 -9.96
N GLN A 195 -17.64 -15.32 -8.73
CA GLN A 195 -17.65 -13.85 -8.51
C GLN A 195 -16.44 -13.16 -9.17
N TYR A 196 -15.28 -13.82 -9.22
CA TYR A 196 -14.05 -13.28 -9.81
C TYR A 196 -13.83 -13.70 -11.26
N ALA A 197 -14.78 -14.42 -11.87
CA ALA A 197 -14.70 -14.83 -13.27
C ALA A 197 -14.75 -13.62 -14.23
N PRO A 198 -14.25 -13.77 -15.48
CA PRO A 198 -14.38 -12.71 -16.48
C PRO A 198 -15.85 -12.31 -16.71
N SER A 199 -16.13 -11.01 -16.63
CA SER A 199 -17.47 -10.43 -16.68
C SER A 199 -17.72 -9.64 -17.98
N HIS A 200 -16.81 -8.74 -18.35
CA HIS A 200 -16.97 -7.91 -19.54
C HIS A 200 -15.62 -7.62 -20.21
N ASP A 201 -15.69 -7.07 -21.42
CA ASP A 201 -14.53 -6.60 -22.18
C ASP A 201 -14.16 -5.18 -21.75
N ILE A 202 -12.87 -4.85 -21.85
CA ILE A 202 -12.38 -3.47 -21.83
C ILE A 202 -11.51 -3.22 -23.06
N GLU A 203 -11.62 -2.03 -23.61
CA GLU A 203 -10.78 -1.56 -24.71
C GLU A 203 -9.60 -0.76 -24.14
N LEU A 204 -8.38 -1.13 -24.54
CA LEU A 204 -7.18 -0.44 -24.12
C LEU A 204 -6.99 0.81 -24.98
N VAL A 205 -6.84 1.96 -24.33
CA VAL A 205 -6.59 3.22 -25.02
C VAL A 205 -5.22 3.16 -25.72
N PRO A 206 -5.14 3.39 -27.05
CA PRO A 206 -3.88 3.37 -27.79
C PRO A 206 -2.85 4.34 -27.19
N ASN A 207 -1.59 3.92 -27.16
CA ASN A 207 -0.47 4.67 -26.55
C ASN A 207 -0.61 4.92 -25.03
N GLY A 208 -1.59 4.32 -24.36
CA GLY A 208 -1.69 4.30 -22.90
C GLY A 208 -0.72 3.28 -22.28
N LEU A 209 -0.50 3.39 -20.96
CA LEU A 209 0.41 2.51 -20.24
C LEU A 209 0.05 1.01 -20.40
N LEU A 210 -1.24 0.67 -20.26
CA LEU A 210 -1.71 -0.71 -20.39
C LEU A 210 -1.53 -1.27 -21.81
N ALA A 211 -1.74 -0.45 -22.86
CA ALA A 211 -1.51 -0.86 -24.24
C ALA A 211 -0.03 -1.11 -24.55
N GLY A 212 0.90 -0.49 -23.81
CA GLY A 212 2.33 -0.79 -23.90
C GLY A 212 2.76 -2.06 -23.16
N LEU A 213 1.92 -2.57 -22.26
CA LEU A 213 2.17 -3.80 -21.49
C LEU A 213 1.47 -5.03 -22.08
N ILE A 214 0.43 -4.82 -22.88
CA ILE A 214 -0.46 -5.85 -23.40
C ILE A 214 -0.62 -5.65 -24.91
N ASP A 215 -0.19 -6.63 -25.70
CA ASP A 215 -0.19 -6.58 -27.17
C ASP A 215 -1.57 -6.78 -27.84
N ILE A 216 -2.64 -6.88 -27.04
CA ILE A 216 -4.01 -7.07 -27.53
C ILE A 216 -4.89 -5.87 -27.14
N PRO A 217 -5.68 -5.31 -28.07
CA PRO A 217 -6.41 -4.06 -27.86
C PRO A 217 -7.65 -4.20 -26.99
N VAL A 218 -8.17 -5.43 -26.84
CA VAL A 218 -9.37 -5.74 -26.07
C VAL A 218 -9.06 -6.93 -25.17
N ILE A 219 -9.38 -6.81 -23.88
CA ILE A 219 -9.19 -7.88 -22.90
C ILE A 219 -10.44 -8.09 -22.06
N LYS A 220 -10.63 -9.32 -21.60
CA LYS A 220 -11.68 -9.67 -20.64
C LYS A 220 -11.18 -9.45 -19.21
N VAL A 221 -12.02 -8.84 -18.38
CA VAL A 221 -11.75 -8.59 -16.96
C VAL A 221 -12.93 -9.01 -16.10
N ASN A 222 -12.68 -9.24 -14.81
CA ASN A 222 -13.74 -9.38 -13.83
C ASN A 222 -14.32 -8.03 -13.42
N SER A 223 -15.46 -8.05 -12.72
CA SER A 223 -16.07 -6.88 -12.11
C SER A 223 -16.85 -7.31 -10.88
N LEU A 224 -16.61 -6.63 -9.75
CA LEU A 224 -17.25 -6.89 -8.45
C LEU A 224 -17.81 -5.60 -7.85
#